data_AF-A0A819JI01-F1
#
_entry.id   AF-A0A819JI01-F1
#
_cell.length_a   1.000
_cell.length_b   1.000
_cell.length_c   1.000
_cell.angle_alpha   90.00
_cell.angle_beta   90.00
_cell.angle_gamma   90.00
#
_symmetry.space_group_name_H-M   'P 1'
#
loop_
_entity.id
_entity.type
_entity.pdbx_description
1 polymer ?
#
loop_
_entity_poly.entity_id
_entity_poly.type
_entity_poly.pdbx_seq_one_letter_code
_entity_poly.pdbx_strand_id
1 'polypeptide(L)'
;MPTICLMNRRRIRPLILSSRLKQSIKPVRKKHVLMIKLMKLFAAILVPLMIGAFTVVTTLQDSKSARYQRETELTRMERQEQLQEAAEKRQRLADLAKLHEQQNYNDQAAKELRIQNVYDAYMRDLTGIVLKPNANLTFPELLFVRSRTLSVLDQIDLKRKWDLVKFLYDSELLYVRDVGYRFVDLGGADLSHLENGTILQGHL
;
A
#
# COMPACT_ATOMS: atom_id res chain seq x y z
N MET A 1 -28.45 13.08 35.36
CA MET A 1 -28.29 14.30 36.19
C MET A 1 -27.18 15.12 35.57
N PRO A 2 -27.25 16.46 35.41
CA PRO A 2 -28.19 17.48 35.93
C PRO A 2 -29.23 17.92 34.86
N THR A 3 -30.45 18.43 35.08
CA THR A 3 -31.05 19.48 35.95
C THR A 3 -30.72 20.92 35.51
N ILE A 4 -31.75 21.79 35.52
CA ILE A 4 -31.75 23.28 35.45
C ILE A 4 -31.97 23.81 34.00
N CYS A 5 -32.87 24.74 33.65
CA CYS A 5 -33.57 25.77 34.42
C CYS A 5 -34.93 26.16 33.82
N LEU A 6 -35.82 26.54 34.74
CA LEU A 6 -37.15 27.13 34.59
C LEU A 6 -37.15 28.57 34.07
N MET A 7 -38.38 29.02 33.75
CA MET A 7 -38.92 30.39 33.88
C MET A 7 -38.57 31.43 32.80
N ASN A 8 -39.60 31.94 32.10
CA ASN A 8 -40.14 33.27 32.46
C ASN A 8 -41.52 33.54 31.85
N ARG A 9 -42.58 33.28 32.63
CA ARG A 9 -43.93 33.86 32.42
C ARG A 9 -43.91 35.30 32.93
N ARG A 10 -44.06 36.29 32.06
CA ARG A 10 -44.48 37.64 32.48
C ARG A 10 -45.90 37.92 32.00
N ARG A 11 -46.85 37.74 32.92
CA ARG A 11 -48.15 38.42 32.93
C ARG A 11 -47.89 39.91 33.09
N ILE A 12 -48.43 40.75 32.20
CA ILE A 12 -48.59 42.18 32.45
C ILE A 12 -50.10 42.45 32.51
N ARG A 13 -50.48 43.14 33.59
CA ARG A 13 -51.84 43.44 34.04
C ARG A 13 -52.52 44.49 33.15
N PRO A 14 -53.86 44.54 33.13
CA PRO A 14 -54.59 45.63 32.52
C PRO A 14 -54.55 46.84 33.45
N LEU A 15 -54.01 47.97 32.97
CA LEU A 15 -54.11 49.26 33.65
C LEU A 15 -55.32 50.01 33.09
N ILE A 16 -56.41 49.91 33.85
CA ILE A 16 -57.49 50.88 33.86
C ILE A 16 -56.91 52.17 34.41
N LEU A 17 -56.90 53.26 33.64
CA LEU A 17 -57.05 54.58 34.24
C LEU A 17 -57.69 55.56 33.26
N SER A 18 -58.90 55.94 33.65
CA SER A 18 -59.66 57.08 33.15
C SER A 18 -58.87 58.36 33.31
N SER A 19 -58.86 59.20 32.28
CA SER A 19 -58.92 60.65 32.47
C SER A 19 -59.56 61.30 31.26
N ARG A 20 -60.79 61.77 31.49
CA ARG A 20 -61.56 62.66 30.62
C ARG A 20 -60.76 63.94 30.38
N LEU A 21 -60.27 64.12 29.16
CA LEU A 21 -59.93 65.43 28.64
C LEU A 21 -60.85 65.70 27.45
N LYS A 22 -61.90 66.51 27.71
CA LYS A 22 -62.76 67.13 26.68
C LYS A 22 -61.91 68.15 25.92
N GLN A 23 -61.12 67.69 24.96
CA GLN A 23 -60.51 68.59 23.98
C GLN A 23 -61.56 68.92 22.91
N SER A 24 -61.89 70.20 22.85
CA SER A 24 -62.73 70.80 21.81
C SER A 24 -62.08 70.58 20.45
N ILE A 25 -62.58 69.56 19.73
CA ILE A 25 -62.20 69.25 18.36
C ILE A 25 -62.84 70.32 17.48
N LYS A 26 -62.09 71.39 17.20
CA LYS A 26 -62.40 72.27 16.08
C LYS A 26 -62.45 71.40 14.81
N PRO A 27 -63.46 71.57 13.93
CA PRO A 27 -63.62 70.74 12.75
C PRO A 27 -62.46 70.99 11.77
N VAL A 28 -61.39 70.20 11.93
CA VAL A 28 -60.25 70.24 11.02
C VAL A 28 -60.70 69.67 9.69
N ARG A 29 -60.87 70.60 8.74
CA ARG A 29 -60.86 70.46 7.27
C ARG A 29 -61.07 69.03 6.78
N LYS A 30 -62.29 68.76 6.30
CA LYS A 30 -62.76 67.56 5.57
C LYS A 30 -61.75 66.97 4.55
N LYS A 31 -60.77 67.75 4.07
CA LYS A 31 -59.63 67.29 3.26
C LYS A 31 -58.77 66.21 3.94
N HIS A 32 -58.52 66.27 5.25
CA HIS A 32 -57.68 65.27 5.93
C HIS A 32 -58.32 63.89 6.00
N VAL A 33 -59.64 63.82 6.18
CA VAL A 33 -60.39 62.55 6.23
C VAL A 33 -60.34 61.83 4.88
N LEU A 34 -60.39 62.60 3.78
CA LEU A 34 -60.31 62.06 2.42
C LEU A 34 -58.89 61.53 2.12
N MET A 35 -57.84 62.23 2.57
CA MET A 35 -56.46 61.72 2.48
C MET A 35 -56.22 60.44 3.27
N ILE A 36 -56.77 60.32 4.48
CA ILE A 36 -56.65 59.10 5.29
C ILE A 36 -57.31 57.90 4.59
N LYS A 37 -58.48 58.10 3.96
CA LYS A 37 -59.13 57.04 3.17
C LYS A 37 -58.29 56.61 1.96
N LEU A 38 -57.68 57.57 1.25
CA LEU A 38 -56.80 57.29 0.12
C LEU A 38 -55.54 56.51 0.54
N MET A 39 -54.91 56.91 1.64
CA MET A 39 -53.74 56.22 2.21
C MET A 39 -54.06 54.78 2.61
N LYS A 40 -55.24 54.53 3.19
CA LYS A 40 -55.70 53.16 3.51
C LYS A 40 -55.91 52.30 2.27
N LEU A 41 -56.41 52.89 1.18
CA LEU A 41 -56.64 52.19 -0.07
C LEU A 41 -55.30 51.83 -0.75
N PHE A 42 -54.33 52.74 -0.72
CA PHE A 42 -52.95 52.45 -1.13
C PHE A 42 -52.32 51.35 -0.29
N ALA A 43 -52.43 51.41 1.04
CA ALA A 43 -51.90 50.38 1.93
C ALA A 43 -52.54 49.00 1.67
N ALA A 44 -53.85 48.97 1.38
CA ALA A 44 -54.57 47.74 1.05
C ALA A 44 -54.08 47.07 -0.24
N ILE A 45 -53.56 47.84 -1.21
CA ILE A 45 -52.99 47.32 -2.46
C ILE A 45 -51.49 47.00 -2.31
N LEU A 46 -50.76 47.82 -1.55
CA LEU A 46 -49.30 47.71 -1.42
C LEU A 46 -48.89 46.46 -0.63
N VAL A 47 -49.63 46.11 0.43
CA VAL A 47 -49.28 44.98 1.30
C VAL A 47 -49.32 43.63 0.54
N PRO A 48 -50.39 43.26 -0.19
CA PRO A 48 -50.42 42.05 -1.01
C PRO A 48 -49.30 42.02 -2.06
N LEU A 49 -48.98 43.17 -2.66
CA LEU A 49 -47.95 43.27 -3.69
C LEU A 49 -46.55 42.99 -3.12
N MET A 50 -46.25 43.50 -1.92
CA MET A 50 -45.01 43.21 -1.21
C MET A 50 -44.92 41.73 -0.79
N ILE A 51 -46.02 41.14 -0.32
CA ILE A 51 -46.06 39.72 0.04
C ILE A 51 -45.81 38.87 -1.21
N GLY A 52 -46.44 39.20 -2.34
CA GLY A 52 -46.23 38.51 -3.62
C GLY A 52 -44.78 38.61 -4.11
N ALA A 53 -44.21 39.81 -4.13
CA ALA A 53 -42.82 40.03 -4.53
C ALA A 53 -41.84 39.29 -3.60
N PHE A 54 -42.06 39.35 -2.29
CA PHE A 54 -41.25 38.62 -1.31
C PHE A 54 -41.32 37.11 -1.54
N THR A 55 -42.52 36.57 -1.76
CA THR A 55 -42.73 35.13 -2.01
C THR A 55 -41.98 34.66 -3.26
N VAL A 56 -41.95 35.45 -4.34
CA VAL A 56 -41.21 35.12 -5.56
C VAL A 56 -39.69 35.14 -5.30
N VAL A 57 -39.19 36.11 -4.53
CA VAL A 57 -37.75 36.18 -4.20
C VAL A 57 -37.33 35.02 -3.31
N THR A 58 -38.10 34.70 -2.27
CA THR A 58 -37.78 33.60 -1.36
C THR A 58 -37.80 32.25 -2.09
N THR A 59 -38.80 32.01 -2.94
CA THR A 59 -38.88 30.77 -3.72
C THR A 59 -37.71 30.61 -4.70
N LEU A 60 -37.26 31.70 -5.34
CA LEU A 60 -36.06 31.66 -6.18
C LEU A 60 -34.78 31.41 -5.37
N GLN A 61 -34.66 32.01 -4.20
CA GLN A 61 -33.49 31.83 -3.32
C GLN A 61 -33.40 30.40 -2.77
N ASP A 62 -34.54 29.83 -2.34
CA ASP A 62 -34.64 28.46 -1.86
C ASP A 62 -34.32 27.44 -2.97
N SER A 63 -34.74 27.72 -4.21
CA SER A 63 -34.40 26.85 -5.35
C SER A 63 -32.90 26.83 -5.66
N LYS A 64 -32.20 27.96 -5.46
CA LYS A 64 -30.76 28.07 -5.68
C LYS A 64 -29.98 27.37 -4.57
N SER A 65 -30.36 27.57 -3.30
CA SER A 65 -29.68 26.92 -2.17
C SER A 65 -29.78 25.39 -2.23
N ALA A 66 -30.94 24.86 -2.61
CA ALA A 66 -31.14 23.42 -2.81
C ALA A 66 -30.25 22.84 -3.93
N ARG A 67 -30.01 23.59 -5.01
CA ARG A 67 -29.12 23.15 -6.10
C ARG A 67 -27.65 23.10 -5.65
N TYR A 68 -27.18 24.13 -4.95
CA TYR A 68 -25.81 24.16 -4.44
C TYR A 68 -25.53 23.05 -3.43
N GLN A 69 -26.50 22.71 -2.57
CA GLN A 69 -26.36 21.60 -1.63
C GLN A 69 -26.19 20.26 -2.36
N ARG A 70 -27.04 19.98 -3.37
CA ARG A 70 -26.94 18.75 -4.16
C ARG A 70 -25.61 18.62 -4.90
N GLU A 71 -25.13 19.70 -5.49
CA GLU A 71 -23.85 19.70 -6.21
C GLU A 71 -22.66 19.46 -5.26
N THR A 72 -22.72 20.04 -4.06
CA THR A 72 -21.71 19.80 -3.02
C THR A 72 -21.74 18.35 -2.54
N GLU A 73 -22.93 17.76 -2.38
CA GLU A 73 -23.10 16.35 -2.00
C GLU A 73 -22.58 15.41 -3.09
N LEU A 74 -22.90 15.67 -4.36
CA LEU A 74 -22.39 14.89 -5.50
C LEU A 74 -20.85 14.92 -5.54
N THR A 75 -20.25 16.10 -5.44
CA THR A 75 -18.78 16.24 -5.43
C THR A 75 -18.14 15.49 -4.26
N ARG A 76 -18.81 15.46 -3.10
CA ARG A 76 -18.32 14.70 -1.92
C ARG A 76 -18.40 13.20 -2.16
N MET A 77 -19.48 12.71 -2.75
CA MET A 77 -19.64 11.29 -3.08
C MET A 77 -18.59 10.86 -4.11
N GLU A 78 -18.37 11.62 -5.18
CA GLU A 78 -17.35 11.32 -6.19
C GLU A 78 -15.94 11.25 -5.59
N ARG A 79 -15.59 12.19 -4.70
CA ARG A 79 -14.29 12.14 -4.00
C ARG A 79 -14.16 10.93 -3.10
N GLN A 80 -15.25 10.54 -2.42
CA GLN A 80 -15.23 9.34 -1.57
C GLN A 80 -15.05 8.07 -2.39
N GLU A 81 -15.73 7.96 -3.52
CA GLU A 81 -15.58 6.84 -4.45
C GLU A 81 -14.16 6.76 -5.01
N GLN A 82 -13.59 7.88 -5.46
CA GLN A 82 -12.20 7.93 -5.93
C GLN A 82 -11.19 7.53 -4.85
N LEU A 83 -11.42 7.96 -3.60
CA LEU A 83 -10.56 7.56 -2.48
C LEU A 83 -10.67 6.06 -2.17
N GLN A 84 -11.87 5.49 -2.27
CA GLN A 84 -12.07 4.04 -2.11
C GLN A 84 -11.38 3.25 -3.22
N GLU A 85 -11.58 3.66 -4.48
CA GLU A 85 -10.94 3.00 -5.62
C GLU A 85 -9.40 3.08 -5.53
N ALA A 86 -8.86 4.23 -5.14
CA ALA A 86 -7.43 4.41 -4.93
C ALA A 86 -6.89 3.53 -3.79
N ALA A 87 -7.65 3.40 -2.69
CA ALA A 87 -7.29 2.53 -1.57
C ALA A 87 -7.29 1.05 -1.97
N GLU A 88 -8.31 0.61 -2.71
CA GLU A 88 -8.40 -0.76 -3.20
C GLU A 88 -7.27 -1.09 -4.18
N LYS A 89 -6.96 -0.18 -5.11
CA LYS A 89 -5.80 -0.36 -6.03
C LYS A 89 -4.49 -0.51 -5.26
N ARG A 90 -4.28 0.28 -4.21
CA ARG A 90 -3.09 0.16 -3.36
C ARG A 90 -3.01 -1.19 -2.64
N GLN A 91 -4.13 -1.69 -2.14
CA GLN A 91 -4.19 -3.02 -1.52
C GLN A 91 -3.84 -4.11 -2.54
N ARG A 92 -4.47 -4.10 -3.73
CA ARG A 92 -4.18 -5.07 -4.79
C ARG A 92 -2.71 -5.07 -5.22
N LEU A 93 -2.10 -3.88 -5.35
CA LEU A 93 -0.67 -3.77 -5.67
C LEU A 93 0.23 -4.30 -4.55
N ALA A 94 -0.12 -4.05 -3.28
CA ALA A 94 0.62 -4.58 -2.15
C ALA A 94 0.54 -6.11 -2.08
N ASP A 95 -0.62 -6.69 -2.37
CA ASP A 95 -0.82 -8.14 -2.38
C ASP A 95 -0.05 -8.80 -3.53
N LEU A 96 -0.06 -8.17 -4.71
CA LEU A 96 0.73 -8.63 -5.86
C LEU A 96 2.24 -8.59 -5.57
N ALA A 97 2.73 -7.54 -4.89
CA ALA A 97 4.13 -7.44 -4.50
C ALA A 97 4.55 -8.57 -3.54
N LYS A 98 3.72 -8.89 -2.55
CA LYS A 98 3.96 -10.02 -1.62
C LYS A 98 4.00 -11.36 -2.35
N LEU A 99 3.13 -11.55 -3.34
CA LEU A 99 3.10 -12.78 -4.14
C LEU A 99 4.40 -12.95 -4.94
N HIS A 100 4.91 -11.88 -5.54
CA HIS A 100 6.21 -11.92 -6.24
C HIS A 100 7.38 -12.19 -5.31
N GLU A 101 7.40 -11.59 -4.11
CA GLU A 101 8.45 -11.87 -3.12
C GLU A 101 8.45 -13.34 -2.70
N GLN A 102 7.27 -13.92 -2.48
CA GLN A 102 7.13 -15.33 -2.15
C GLN A 102 7.57 -16.25 -3.30
N GLN A 103 7.25 -15.90 -4.56
CA GLN A 103 7.72 -16.65 -5.72
C GLN A 103 9.25 -16.62 -5.83
N ASN A 104 9.86 -15.44 -5.71
CA ASN A 104 11.32 -15.31 -5.75
C ASN A 104 12.00 -16.14 -4.66
N TYR A 105 11.45 -16.15 -3.44
CA TYR A 105 11.95 -16.99 -2.36
C TYR A 105 11.84 -18.49 -2.67
N ASN A 106 10.70 -18.93 -3.19
CA ASN A 106 10.49 -20.32 -3.57
C ASN A 106 11.42 -20.76 -4.71
N ASP A 107 11.64 -19.90 -5.71
CA ASP A 107 12.53 -20.16 -6.84
C ASP A 107 13.99 -20.27 -6.38
N GLN A 108 14.41 -19.40 -5.46
CA GLN A 108 15.72 -19.48 -4.82
C GLN A 108 15.88 -20.77 -4.02
N ALA A 109 14.89 -21.13 -3.20
CA ALA A 109 14.91 -22.38 -2.43
C ALA A 109 14.93 -23.62 -3.34
N ALA A 110 14.17 -23.61 -4.44
CA ALA A 110 14.17 -24.70 -5.41
C ALA A 110 15.51 -24.81 -6.14
N LYS A 111 16.14 -23.68 -6.50
CA LYS A 111 17.48 -23.66 -7.09
C LYS A 111 18.51 -24.22 -6.11
N GLU A 112 18.46 -23.81 -4.85
CA GLU A 112 19.37 -24.29 -3.80
C GLU A 112 19.24 -25.80 -3.59
N LEU A 113 18.00 -26.30 -3.53
CA LEU A 113 17.73 -27.73 -3.42
C LEU A 113 18.26 -28.52 -4.61
N ARG A 114 18.13 -27.99 -5.83
CA ARG A 114 18.69 -28.61 -7.05
C ARG A 114 20.22 -28.69 -6.98
N ILE A 115 20.88 -27.60 -6.60
CA ILE A 115 22.34 -27.55 -6.45
C ILE A 115 22.80 -28.57 -5.39
N GLN A 116 22.13 -28.60 -4.23
CA GLN A 116 22.41 -29.55 -3.17
C GLN A 116 22.26 -31.00 -3.65
N ASN A 117 21.19 -31.32 -4.38
CA ASN A 117 20.99 -32.67 -4.92
C ASN A 117 22.08 -33.08 -5.91
N VAL A 118 22.52 -32.16 -6.78
CA VAL A 118 23.64 -32.42 -7.72
C VAL A 118 24.94 -32.69 -6.94
N TYR A 119 25.23 -31.86 -5.94
CA TYR A 119 26.40 -32.02 -5.09
C TYR A 119 26.39 -33.36 -4.32
N ASP A 120 25.28 -33.69 -3.66
CA ASP A 120 25.15 -34.91 -2.87
C ASP A 120 25.21 -36.18 -3.73
N ALA A 121 24.58 -36.15 -4.90
CA ALA A 121 24.67 -37.25 -5.86
C ALA A 121 26.11 -37.47 -6.33
N TYR A 122 26.81 -36.38 -6.64
CA TYR A 122 28.20 -36.46 -7.07
C TYR A 122 29.15 -36.91 -5.94
N MET A 123 28.99 -36.40 -4.73
CA MET A 123 29.79 -36.83 -3.57
C MET A 123 29.58 -38.31 -3.27
N ARG A 124 28.36 -38.82 -3.41
CA ARG A 124 28.07 -40.26 -3.28
C ARG A 124 28.80 -41.07 -4.35
N ASP A 125 28.74 -40.62 -5.60
CA ASP A 125 29.42 -41.30 -6.72
C ASP A 125 30.95 -41.31 -6.50
N LEU A 126 31.53 -40.17 -6.12
CA LEU A 126 32.96 -40.06 -5.79
C LEU A 126 33.36 -40.96 -4.63
N THR A 127 32.61 -40.92 -3.53
CA THR A 127 32.88 -41.75 -2.35
C THR A 127 32.82 -43.23 -2.72
N GLY A 128 31.85 -43.62 -3.55
CA GLY A 128 31.76 -44.98 -4.07
C GLY A 128 32.97 -45.39 -4.91
N ILE A 129 33.57 -44.47 -5.68
CA ILE A 129 34.79 -44.72 -6.46
C ILE A 129 36.02 -44.84 -5.54
N VAL A 130 36.17 -43.94 -4.58
CA VAL A 130 37.32 -43.88 -3.65
C VAL A 130 37.33 -45.07 -2.68
N LEU A 131 36.17 -45.51 -2.20
CA LEU A 131 36.06 -46.62 -1.25
C LEU A 131 36.10 -48.01 -1.89
N LYS A 132 36.26 -48.14 -3.21
CA LYS A 132 36.40 -49.46 -3.86
C LYS A 132 37.63 -50.19 -3.27
N PRO A 133 37.49 -51.43 -2.78
CA PRO A 133 38.64 -52.21 -2.31
C PRO A 133 39.61 -52.47 -3.48
N ASN A 134 40.90 -52.24 -3.27
CA ASN A 134 41.97 -52.31 -4.27
C ASN A 134 41.87 -51.26 -5.41
N ALA A 135 41.44 -50.04 -5.10
CA ALA A 135 41.24 -48.93 -6.05
C ALA A 135 42.54 -48.42 -6.71
N ASN A 136 43.12 -49.23 -7.60
CA ASN A 136 43.91 -48.70 -8.70
C ASN A 136 42.92 -48.21 -9.76
N LEU A 137 42.55 -46.94 -9.67
CA LEU A 137 41.65 -46.32 -10.64
C LEU A 137 42.22 -46.47 -12.05
N THR A 138 41.45 -47.08 -12.93
CA THR A 138 41.86 -47.22 -14.32
C THR A 138 41.82 -45.85 -15.02
N PHE A 139 42.64 -45.64 -16.04
CA PHE A 139 42.68 -44.38 -16.80
C PHE A 139 41.28 -43.91 -17.31
N PRO A 140 40.40 -44.80 -17.79
CA PRO A 140 39.03 -44.40 -18.17
C PRO A 140 38.19 -43.90 -16.99
N GLU A 141 38.31 -44.51 -15.81
CA GLU A 141 37.60 -44.06 -14.59
C GLU A 141 38.10 -42.69 -14.15
N LEU A 142 39.41 -42.41 -14.29
CA LEU A 142 39.99 -41.11 -13.97
C LEU A 142 39.48 -40.01 -14.91
N LEU A 143 39.42 -40.27 -16.22
CA LEU A 143 38.83 -39.33 -17.18
C LEU A 143 37.34 -39.06 -16.88
N PHE A 144 36.61 -40.09 -16.49
CA PHE A 144 35.22 -39.97 -16.07
C PHE A 144 35.10 -39.08 -14.82
N VAL A 145 35.90 -39.34 -13.78
CA VAL A 145 35.93 -38.50 -12.58
C VAL A 145 36.28 -37.06 -12.94
N ARG A 146 37.33 -36.83 -13.74
CA ARG A 146 37.75 -35.48 -14.16
C ARG A 146 36.63 -34.72 -14.85
N SER A 147 36.06 -35.28 -15.92
CA SER A 147 35.00 -34.62 -16.69
C SER A 147 33.78 -34.30 -15.82
N ARG A 148 33.39 -35.22 -14.93
CA ARG A 148 32.26 -35.02 -14.02
C ARG A 148 32.56 -33.99 -12.93
N THR A 149 33.79 -33.96 -12.42
CA THR A 149 34.26 -32.94 -11.47
C THR A 149 34.12 -31.55 -12.05
N LEU A 150 34.62 -31.34 -13.28
CA LEU A 150 34.54 -30.04 -13.96
C LEU A 150 33.08 -29.62 -14.17
N SER A 151 32.24 -30.54 -14.65
CA SER A 151 30.81 -30.26 -14.87
C SER A 151 30.06 -29.91 -13.58
N VAL A 152 30.40 -30.54 -12.44
CA VAL A 152 29.77 -30.25 -11.15
C VAL A 152 30.30 -28.95 -10.57
N LEU A 153 31.59 -28.66 -10.70
CA LEU A 153 32.17 -27.39 -10.27
C LEU A 153 31.46 -26.20 -10.92
N ASP A 154 31.09 -26.28 -12.19
CA ASP A 154 30.36 -25.19 -12.86
C ASP A 154 28.95 -24.94 -12.31
N GLN A 155 28.37 -25.92 -11.59
CA GLN A 155 26.98 -25.88 -11.13
C GLN A 155 26.83 -25.58 -9.64
N ILE A 156 27.89 -25.77 -8.84
CA ILE A 156 27.85 -25.61 -7.38
C ILE A 156 28.38 -24.24 -6.94
N ASP A 157 27.95 -23.81 -5.75
CA ASP A 157 28.37 -22.57 -5.12
C ASP A 157 29.81 -22.65 -4.56
N LEU A 158 30.38 -21.49 -4.27
CA LEU A 158 31.78 -21.35 -3.85
C LEU A 158 32.14 -22.15 -2.60
N LYS A 159 31.22 -22.24 -1.63
CA LYS A 159 31.47 -22.99 -0.39
C LYS A 159 31.60 -24.49 -0.69
N ARG A 160 30.65 -25.03 -1.45
CA ARG A 160 30.68 -26.44 -1.90
C ARG A 160 31.85 -26.73 -2.84
N LYS A 161 32.27 -25.77 -3.68
CA LYS A 161 33.51 -25.88 -4.49
C LYS A 161 34.72 -26.11 -3.60
N TRP A 162 34.86 -25.33 -2.52
CA TRP A 162 35.93 -25.49 -1.55
C TRP A 162 35.91 -26.86 -0.87
N ASP A 163 34.75 -27.28 -0.38
CA ASP A 163 34.58 -28.57 0.27
C ASP A 163 34.94 -29.72 -0.68
N LEU A 164 34.53 -29.62 -1.95
CA LEU A 164 34.88 -30.60 -2.98
C LEU A 164 36.38 -30.61 -3.30
N VAL A 165 37.00 -29.45 -3.53
CA VAL A 165 38.44 -29.37 -3.82
C VAL A 165 39.26 -29.92 -2.65
N LYS A 166 38.86 -29.59 -1.41
CA LYS A 166 39.48 -30.14 -0.21
C LYS A 166 39.32 -31.66 -0.15
N PHE A 167 38.12 -32.18 -0.41
CA PHE A 167 37.90 -33.63 -0.47
C PHE A 167 38.78 -34.32 -1.52
N LEU A 168 38.90 -33.75 -2.72
CA LEU A 168 39.77 -34.28 -3.77
C LEU A 168 41.25 -34.25 -3.37
N TYR A 169 41.67 -33.22 -2.63
CA TYR A 169 43.02 -33.13 -2.08
C TYR A 169 43.26 -34.20 -1.01
N ASP A 170 42.38 -34.28 -0.01
CA ASP A 170 42.48 -35.21 1.12
C ASP A 170 42.41 -36.68 0.66
N SER A 171 41.75 -36.94 -0.47
CA SER A 171 41.67 -38.27 -1.10
C SER A 171 42.82 -38.56 -2.08
N GLU A 172 43.84 -37.71 -2.14
CA GLU A 172 44.98 -37.80 -3.07
C GLU A 172 44.58 -37.85 -4.57
N LEU A 173 43.39 -37.36 -4.93
CA LEU A 173 42.87 -37.32 -6.31
C LEU A 173 43.38 -36.12 -7.12
N LEU A 174 44.04 -35.14 -6.49
CA LEU A 174 44.63 -34.01 -7.18
C LEU A 174 46.10 -34.25 -7.57
N TYR A 175 46.80 -35.16 -6.89
CA TYR A 175 48.24 -35.34 -7.06
C TYR A 175 48.68 -36.79 -6.87
N VAL A 176 49.31 -37.38 -7.89
CA VAL A 176 49.94 -38.71 -7.79
C VAL A 176 51.42 -38.52 -7.71
N ARG A 177 51.98 -38.88 -6.56
CA ARG A 177 53.42 -38.72 -6.31
C ARG A 177 54.27 -39.61 -7.23
N ASP A 178 53.73 -40.73 -7.71
CA ASP A 178 54.53 -41.78 -8.36
C ASP A 178 54.50 -41.79 -9.90
N VAL A 179 53.60 -41.05 -10.56
CA VAL A 179 53.45 -41.10 -12.04
C VAL A 179 53.72 -39.77 -12.74
N GLY A 180 53.96 -38.69 -12.00
CA GLY A 180 54.23 -37.36 -12.59
C GLY A 180 53.04 -36.71 -13.30
N TYR A 181 51.85 -37.32 -13.24
CA TYR A 181 50.61 -36.79 -13.82
C TYR A 181 49.63 -36.40 -12.70
N ARG A 182 48.90 -35.30 -12.88
CA ARG A 182 47.76 -34.93 -12.02
C ARG A 182 46.53 -35.74 -12.43
N PHE A 183 45.89 -36.42 -11.49
CA PHE A 183 44.69 -37.25 -11.74
C PHE A 183 43.48 -36.40 -12.17
N VAL A 184 43.24 -35.29 -11.47
CA VAL A 184 42.20 -34.33 -11.81
C VAL A 184 42.84 -32.95 -11.98
N ASP A 185 43.08 -32.58 -13.23
CA ASP A 185 43.51 -31.23 -13.56
C ASP A 185 42.31 -30.28 -13.57
N LEU A 186 42.32 -29.37 -12.60
CA LEU A 186 41.31 -28.32 -12.40
C LEU A 186 41.58 -27.07 -13.24
N GLY A 187 42.60 -27.06 -14.12
CA GLY A 187 42.98 -25.87 -14.90
C GLY A 187 41.90 -25.29 -15.82
N GLY A 188 40.82 -26.04 -16.07
CA GLY A 188 39.64 -25.56 -16.82
C GLY A 188 38.48 -25.08 -15.96
N ALA A 189 38.55 -25.20 -14.63
CA ALA A 189 37.50 -24.76 -13.73
C ALA A 189 37.70 -23.28 -13.36
N ASP A 190 36.61 -22.52 -13.29
CA ASP A 190 36.66 -21.17 -12.73
C ASP A 190 36.80 -21.23 -11.20
N LEU A 191 38.06 -21.06 -10.77
CA LEU A 191 38.50 -21.00 -9.39
C LEU A 191 38.89 -19.56 -8.97
N SER A 192 38.65 -18.57 -9.81
CA SER A 192 39.07 -17.16 -9.58
C SER A 192 38.53 -16.59 -8.25
N HIS A 193 37.38 -17.10 -7.81
CA HIS A 193 36.74 -16.70 -6.56
C HIS A 193 37.32 -17.36 -5.30
N LEU A 194 38.19 -18.37 -5.42
CA LEU A 194 38.81 -19.05 -4.27
C LEU A 194 39.98 -18.26 -3.69
N GLU A 195 40.67 -17.43 -4.49
CA GLU A 195 41.88 -16.69 -4.07
C GLU A 195 41.62 -15.64 -2.99
N ASN A 196 40.39 -15.13 -2.87
CA ASN A 196 40.04 -14.12 -1.87
C ASN A 196 39.73 -14.71 -0.48
N GLY A 197 39.71 -16.05 -0.35
CA GLY A 197 39.54 -16.77 0.91
C GLY A 197 40.88 -17.08 1.57
N THR A 198 41.63 -16.05 1.97
CA THR A 198 42.92 -16.16 2.68
C THR A 198 42.83 -16.99 3.96
N ILE A 199 43.10 -18.30 3.88
CA ILE A 199 43.57 -19.15 5.01
C ILE A 199 44.73 -20.09 4.58
N LEU A 200 45.01 -20.28 3.29
CA LEU A 200 46.09 -21.19 2.83
C LEU A 200 47.41 -20.51 2.48
N GLN A 201 47.91 -19.59 3.31
CA GLN A 201 49.33 -19.19 3.24
C GLN A 201 50.25 -20.07 4.13
N GLY A 202 49.74 -21.17 4.71
CA GLY A 202 50.47 -21.92 5.73
C GLY A 202 51.05 -23.29 5.37
N HIS A 203 50.52 -24.04 4.39
CA HIS A 203 50.81 -25.49 4.31
C HIS A 203 50.70 -26.16 2.92
N LEU A 204 50.85 -25.42 1.83
CA LEU A 204 51.08 -26.02 0.50
C LEU A 204 52.54 -25.84 0.09
#